data_AF-A0A090QTX2-F1
#
_entry.id   AF-A0A090QTX2-F1
#
_cell.length_a   1.000
_cell.length_b   1.000
_cell.length_c   1.000
_cell.angle_alpha   90.00
_cell.angle_beta   90.00
_cell.angle_gamma   90.00
#
_symmetry.space_group_name_H-M   'P 1'
#
loop_
_entity.id
_entity.type
_entity.pdbx_description
1 polymer ?
#
loop_
_entity_poly.entity_id
_entity_poly.type
_entity_poly.pdbx_seq_one_letter_code
_entity_poly.pdbx_strand_id
1 'polypeptide(L)'
;MPDREAFSGQAQSLLTRYPSLQSVGWVPWIPATQRYAHESAQAYLLAEYRIVERVASGELVNATERADYFPLQHIASRTDNLTALGYDFGANAVQRRMLNQARDTGQWQLSERIERDVLPNTQGTVQVVVPVYDQVQPVTRMERRQALRGFIVGYWHIDEMIAPWFPLSSFAQMHLRIADLQANEATSQLFGLGDRTASSSTQFYLSALALEGEFVLLPEPSERVSRTVLAKGGREWVMEATPTAHYFEQRRTAYSFYVFGAILFGFVGLSGYGWRVMQRHVLQWNQLGENNQQLAEQNKSLVRLTRMDTLLGVANRRFLMRHYTKNLAVLTVRTSQWHCY
;
A
#
# COMPACT_ATOMS: atom_id res chain seq x y z
N MET A 1 6.58 3.64 -48.37
CA MET A 1 5.47 4.05 -47.50
C MET A 1 4.54 2.86 -47.35
N PRO A 2 3.93 2.60 -46.18
CA PRO A 2 2.81 1.67 -46.16
C PRO A 2 1.72 2.25 -47.06
N ASP A 3 1.29 1.46 -48.04
CA ASP A 3 0.10 1.77 -48.83
C ASP A 3 -1.09 1.96 -47.89
N ARG A 4 -2.00 2.90 -48.20
CA ARG A 4 -3.16 3.23 -47.34
C ARG A 4 -3.97 1.98 -47.06
N GLU A 5 -4.19 1.14 -48.07
CA GLU A 5 -4.93 -0.11 -47.93
C GLU A 5 -4.21 -1.08 -46.99
N ALA A 6 -2.90 -1.20 -47.13
CA ALA A 6 -2.08 -2.04 -46.26
C ALA A 6 -2.11 -1.55 -44.80
N PHE A 7 -2.02 -0.24 -44.56
CA PHE A 7 -2.17 0.35 -43.23
C PHE A 7 -3.57 0.08 -42.68
N SER A 8 -4.62 0.37 -43.46
CA SER A 8 -6.01 0.22 -43.02
C SER A 8 -6.34 -1.21 -42.64
N GLY A 9 -5.90 -2.20 -43.42
CA GLY A 9 -6.13 -3.62 -43.12
C GLY A 9 -5.48 -4.06 -41.80
N GLN A 10 -4.23 -3.65 -41.57
CA GLN A 10 -3.52 -3.96 -40.33
C GLN A 10 -4.10 -3.22 -39.13
N ALA A 11 -4.39 -1.93 -39.28
CA ALA A 11 -4.96 -1.11 -38.23
C ALA A 11 -6.35 -1.62 -37.82
N GLN A 12 -7.18 -2.03 -38.78
CA GLN A 12 -8.49 -2.63 -38.48
C GLN A 12 -8.34 -3.97 -37.72
N SER A 13 -7.38 -4.81 -38.11
CA SER A 13 -7.10 -6.05 -37.38
C SER A 13 -6.71 -5.79 -35.92
N LEU A 14 -5.91 -4.74 -35.66
CA LEU A 14 -5.55 -4.33 -34.30
C LEU A 14 -6.78 -3.86 -33.49
N LEU A 15 -7.65 -3.05 -34.10
CA LEU A 15 -8.87 -2.55 -33.46
C LEU A 15 -9.86 -3.69 -33.12
N THR A 16 -9.95 -4.71 -33.97
CA THR A 16 -10.75 -5.92 -33.68
C THR A 16 -10.14 -6.75 -32.56
N ARG A 17 -8.80 -6.91 -32.56
CA ARG A 17 -8.09 -7.73 -31.56
C ARG A 17 -8.08 -7.10 -30.17
N TYR A 18 -8.00 -5.77 -30.08
CA TYR A 18 -7.88 -5.05 -28.81
C TYR A 18 -9.08 -4.11 -28.62
N PRO A 19 -10.14 -4.53 -27.91
CA PRO A 19 -11.35 -3.72 -27.72
C PRO A 19 -11.09 -2.33 -27.14
N SER A 20 -10.13 -2.22 -26.22
CA SER A 20 -9.74 -0.96 -25.57
C SER A 20 -8.93 0.00 -26.46
N LEU A 21 -8.49 -0.45 -27.65
CA LEU A 21 -7.80 0.40 -28.62
C LEU A 21 -8.84 1.16 -29.43
N GLN A 22 -8.90 2.47 -29.23
CA GLN A 22 -9.91 3.35 -29.83
C GLN A 22 -9.52 3.76 -31.25
N SER A 23 -8.26 4.07 -31.47
CA SER A 23 -7.75 4.42 -32.80
C SER A 23 -6.26 4.14 -32.95
N VAL A 24 -5.84 3.95 -34.20
CA VAL A 24 -4.46 3.80 -34.63
C VAL A 24 -4.22 4.75 -35.80
N GLY A 25 -3.14 5.53 -35.72
CA GLY A 25 -2.78 6.50 -36.75
C GLY A 25 -1.34 6.35 -37.22
N TRP A 26 -1.10 6.78 -38.47
CA TRP A 26 0.23 6.96 -39.03
C TRP A 26 0.57 8.44 -39.10
N VAL A 27 1.71 8.79 -38.51
CA VAL A 27 2.21 10.17 -38.40
C VAL A 27 3.61 10.23 -39.00
N PRO A 28 3.77 10.51 -40.31
CA PRO A 28 5.07 10.63 -40.95
C PRO A 28 5.88 11.81 -40.40
N TRP A 29 7.20 11.72 -40.50
CA TRP A 29 8.09 12.87 -40.41
C TRP A 29 8.20 13.53 -41.79
N ILE A 30 7.90 14.81 -41.88
CA ILE A 30 7.94 15.59 -43.12
C ILE A 30 8.82 16.83 -42.89
N PRO A 31 10.00 16.95 -43.51
CA PRO A 31 10.78 18.18 -43.43
C PRO A 31 10.08 19.32 -44.18
N ALA A 32 10.38 20.57 -43.79
CA ALA A 32 9.77 21.77 -44.37
C ALA A 32 9.80 21.79 -45.90
N THR A 33 10.91 21.36 -46.49
CA THR A 33 11.13 21.30 -47.94
C THR A 33 10.18 20.33 -48.66
N GLN A 34 9.58 19.38 -47.97
CA GLN A 34 8.68 18.37 -48.53
C GLN A 34 7.20 18.65 -48.21
N ARG A 35 6.87 19.70 -47.44
CA ARG A 35 5.49 20.02 -47.04
C ARG A 35 4.55 20.12 -48.24
N TYR A 36 4.91 20.92 -49.24
CA TYR A 36 4.06 21.13 -50.43
C TYR A 36 3.82 19.84 -51.21
N ALA A 37 4.87 19.04 -51.41
CA ALA A 37 4.77 17.76 -52.10
C ALA A 37 3.86 16.77 -51.34
N HIS A 38 3.97 16.73 -50.00
CA HIS A 38 3.11 15.91 -49.15
C HIS A 38 1.65 16.35 -49.22
N GLU A 39 1.36 17.65 -49.03
CA GLU A 39 -0.01 18.17 -49.11
C GLU A 39 -0.64 17.93 -50.49
N SER A 40 0.12 18.14 -51.57
CA SER A 40 -0.34 17.85 -52.94
C SER A 40 -0.60 16.35 -53.17
N ALA A 41 0.23 15.47 -52.63
CA ALA A 41 0.03 14.03 -52.73
C ALA A 41 -1.22 13.55 -51.95
N GLN A 42 -1.53 14.20 -50.82
CA GLN A 42 -2.75 13.89 -50.05
C GLN A 42 -4.02 14.51 -50.64
N ALA A 43 -3.90 15.57 -51.45
CA ALA A 43 -5.04 16.22 -52.09
C ALA A 43 -5.85 15.28 -53.01
N TYR A 44 -5.22 14.22 -53.54
CA TYR A 44 -5.93 13.16 -54.30
C TYR A 44 -6.94 12.39 -53.46
N LEU A 45 -6.75 12.30 -52.14
CA LEU A 45 -7.63 11.57 -51.22
C LEU A 45 -8.61 12.50 -50.50
N LEU A 46 -8.15 13.71 -50.17
CA LEU A 46 -8.93 14.72 -49.48
C LEU A 46 -8.58 16.09 -50.09
N ALA A 47 -9.48 16.64 -50.90
CA ALA A 47 -9.22 17.83 -51.72
C ALA A 47 -8.69 19.03 -50.92
N GLU A 48 -9.15 19.18 -49.68
CA GLU A 48 -8.77 20.27 -48.77
C GLU A 48 -7.71 19.86 -47.74
N TYR A 49 -6.98 18.75 -47.95
CA TYR A 49 -5.92 18.34 -47.03
C TYR A 49 -4.85 19.41 -46.90
N ARG A 50 -4.60 19.84 -45.66
CA ARG A 50 -3.48 20.72 -45.29
C ARG A 50 -2.87 20.22 -44.01
N ILE A 51 -1.60 20.51 -43.80
CA ILE A 51 -1.02 20.36 -42.47
C ILE A 51 -1.59 21.49 -41.61
N VAL A 52 -2.32 21.12 -40.57
CA VAL A 52 -3.06 22.03 -39.68
C VAL A 52 -2.57 21.92 -38.25
N GLU A 53 -2.73 22.99 -37.49
CA GLU A 53 -2.44 23.04 -36.06
C GLU A 53 -3.64 23.58 -35.28
N ARG A 54 -3.72 23.21 -34.00
CA ARG A 54 -4.78 23.70 -33.10
C ARG A 54 -4.29 24.95 -32.38
N VAL A 55 -4.99 26.06 -32.57
CA VAL A 55 -4.73 27.32 -31.86
C VAL A 55 -5.42 27.35 -30.49
N ALA A 56 -5.14 28.38 -29.68
CA ALA A 56 -5.68 28.51 -28.32
C ALA A 56 -7.23 28.54 -28.25
N SER A 57 -7.91 29.00 -29.31
CA SER A 57 -9.37 28.94 -29.42
C SER A 57 -9.92 27.52 -29.58
N GLY A 58 -9.05 26.54 -29.86
CA GLY A 58 -9.43 25.16 -30.16
C GLY A 58 -9.67 24.90 -31.65
N GLU A 59 -9.64 25.92 -32.50
CA GLU A 59 -9.84 25.78 -33.95
C GLU A 59 -8.61 25.18 -34.64
N LEU A 60 -8.85 24.46 -35.75
CA LEU A 60 -7.79 23.97 -36.62
C LEU A 60 -7.51 25.02 -37.71
N VAL A 61 -6.27 25.47 -37.80
CA VAL A 61 -5.79 26.44 -38.80
C VAL A 61 -4.59 25.87 -39.52
N ASN A 62 -4.19 26.46 -40.65
CA ASN A 62 -2.97 26.05 -41.34
C ASN A 62 -1.76 26.13 -40.41
N ALA A 63 -0.93 25.08 -40.42
CA ALA A 63 0.24 25.01 -39.57
C ALA A 63 1.24 26.09 -39.93
N THR A 64 1.80 26.73 -38.89
CA THR A 64 2.86 27.73 -39.03
C THR A 64 4.14 27.11 -39.61
N GLU A 65 5.06 27.94 -40.10
CA GLU A 65 6.32 27.45 -40.65
C GLU A 65 7.21 26.80 -39.58
N ARG A 66 7.66 25.57 -39.84
CA ARG A 66 8.51 24.77 -38.96
C ARG A 66 9.51 23.96 -39.78
N ALA A 67 10.64 23.62 -39.17
CA ALA A 67 11.65 22.79 -39.79
C ALA A 67 11.14 21.36 -40.11
N ASP A 68 10.31 20.82 -39.21
CA ASP A 68 9.76 19.47 -39.28
C ASP A 68 8.27 19.50 -38.94
N TYR A 69 7.50 18.68 -39.66
CA TYR A 69 6.08 18.46 -39.46
C TYR A 69 5.79 16.99 -39.16
N PHE A 70 4.78 16.75 -38.33
CA PHE A 70 4.29 15.43 -37.96
C PHE A 70 2.78 15.35 -38.17
N PRO A 71 2.30 15.42 -39.42
CA PRO A 71 0.87 15.43 -39.70
C PRO A 71 0.24 14.05 -39.50
N LEU A 72 -0.99 13.98 -39.00
CA LEU A 72 -1.78 12.76 -39.06
C LEU A 72 -2.12 12.43 -40.52
N GLN A 73 -1.51 11.41 -41.10
CA GLN A 73 -1.71 11.05 -42.51
C GLN A 73 -2.80 10.00 -42.68
N HIS A 74 -2.83 9.00 -41.81
CA HIS A 74 -3.86 7.95 -41.80
C HIS A 74 -4.36 7.72 -40.38
N ILE A 75 -5.64 7.38 -40.25
CA ILE A 75 -6.24 6.99 -38.99
C ILE A 75 -7.29 5.91 -39.26
N ALA A 76 -7.24 4.84 -38.48
CA ALA A 76 -8.33 3.90 -38.32
C ALA A 76 -8.85 4.06 -36.89
N SER A 77 -10.17 4.09 -36.72
CA SER A 77 -10.81 4.34 -35.43
C SER A 77 -12.09 3.53 -35.33
N ARG A 78 -12.53 3.22 -34.10
CA ARG A 78 -13.82 2.56 -33.84
C ARG A 78 -15.02 3.46 -34.19
N THR A 79 -14.82 4.78 -34.16
CA THR A 79 -15.77 5.80 -34.59
C THR A 79 -15.21 6.57 -35.79
N ASP A 80 -16.08 7.12 -36.64
CA ASP A 80 -15.66 7.98 -37.74
C ASP A 80 -14.93 9.23 -37.23
N ASN A 81 -13.59 9.22 -37.34
CA ASN A 81 -12.68 10.23 -36.80
C ASN A 81 -11.87 10.94 -37.90
N LEU A 82 -12.42 11.03 -39.12
CA LEU A 82 -11.73 11.60 -40.29
C LEU A 82 -11.41 13.10 -40.15
N THR A 83 -12.02 13.81 -39.19
CA THR A 83 -11.85 15.25 -38.96
C THR A 83 -10.47 15.64 -38.41
N ALA A 84 -9.62 14.67 -38.06
CA ALA A 84 -8.30 14.88 -37.49
C ALA A 84 -7.14 14.86 -38.51
N LEU A 85 -7.40 14.49 -39.77
CA LEU A 85 -6.35 14.36 -40.78
C LEU A 85 -5.61 15.69 -41.01
N GLY A 86 -4.29 15.62 -41.15
CA GLY A 86 -3.44 16.80 -41.30
C GLY A 86 -3.02 17.46 -39.98
N TYR A 87 -3.59 17.07 -38.83
CA TYR A 87 -3.20 17.60 -37.53
C TYR A 87 -1.71 17.35 -37.24
N ASP A 88 -0.94 18.44 -37.05
CA ASP A 88 0.49 18.41 -36.76
C ASP A 88 0.75 18.18 -35.26
N PHE A 89 1.13 16.95 -34.91
CA PHE A 89 1.56 16.60 -33.55
C PHE A 89 2.83 17.38 -33.12
N GLY A 90 3.59 17.91 -34.08
CA GLY A 90 4.74 18.77 -33.84
C GLY A 90 4.39 20.16 -33.32
N ALA A 91 3.16 20.64 -33.55
CA ALA A 91 2.74 21.96 -33.10
C ALA A 91 2.58 22.02 -31.56
N ASN A 92 2.06 20.96 -30.97
CA ASN A 92 1.89 20.85 -29.53
C ASN A 92 3.22 20.50 -28.83
N ALA A 93 3.63 21.30 -27.85
CA ALA A 93 4.92 21.10 -27.17
C ALA A 93 5.01 19.78 -26.38
N VAL A 94 3.91 19.29 -25.80
CA VAL A 94 3.87 18.02 -25.06
C VAL A 94 4.02 16.86 -26.02
N GLN A 95 3.23 16.82 -27.10
CA GLN A 95 3.32 15.78 -28.11
C GLN A 95 4.68 15.79 -28.82
N ARG A 96 5.19 16.98 -29.20
CA ARG A 96 6.53 17.10 -29.80
C ARG A 96 7.63 16.55 -28.90
N ARG A 97 7.58 16.79 -27.58
CA ARG A 97 8.55 16.21 -26.64
C ARG A 97 8.47 14.68 -26.62
N MET A 98 7.25 14.14 -26.59
CA MET A 98 7.00 12.70 -26.62
C MET A 98 7.51 12.04 -27.92
N LEU A 99 7.22 12.63 -29.09
CA LEU A 99 7.74 12.16 -30.38
C LEU A 99 9.27 12.15 -30.39
N ASN A 100 9.90 13.23 -29.89
CA ASN A 100 11.36 13.33 -29.82
C ASN A 100 11.97 12.29 -28.87
N GLN A 101 11.35 12.01 -27.72
CA GLN A 101 11.79 10.97 -26.79
C GLN A 101 11.66 9.57 -27.42
N ALA A 102 10.54 9.30 -28.09
CA ALA A 102 10.33 8.05 -28.81
C ALA A 102 11.42 7.84 -29.87
N ARG A 103 11.66 8.86 -30.71
CA ARG A 103 12.74 8.86 -31.72
C ARG A 103 14.12 8.62 -31.11
N ASP A 104 14.47 9.38 -30.06
CA ASP A 104 15.84 9.35 -29.55
C ASP A 104 16.13 8.04 -28.78
N THR A 105 15.14 7.49 -28.08
CA THR A 105 15.26 6.25 -27.30
C THR A 105 15.06 4.97 -28.12
N GLY A 106 14.36 5.05 -29.25
CA GLY A 106 13.91 3.87 -29.99
C GLY A 106 12.83 3.07 -29.28
N GLN A 107 12.31 3.56 -28.14
CA GLN A 107 11.27 2.93 -27.36
C GLN A 107 9.94 3.63 -27.60
N TRP A 108 8.85 2.90 -27.43
CA TRP A 108 7.53 3.51 -27.38
C TRP A 108 7.41 4.45 -26.18
N GLN A 109 6.52 5.43 -26.24
CA GLN A 109 6.23 6.39 -25.15
C GLN A 109 4.73 6.41 -24.85
N LEU A 110 4.37 6.70 -23.61
CA LEU A 110 2.99 6.91 -23.16
C LEU A 110 2.75 8.37 -22.75
N SER A 111 1.52 8.84 -22.95
CA SER A 111 1.08 10.15 -22.44
C SER A 111 0.45 10.03 -21.07
N GLU A 112 0.22 11.20 -20.44
CA GLU A 112 -0.79 11.35 -19.39
C GLU A 112 -2.18 10.92 -19.88
N ARG A 113 -3.07 10.62 -18.93
CA ARG A 113 -4.49 10.43 -19.24
C ARG A 113 -5.00 11.72 -19.88
N ILE A 114 -5.60 11.58 -21.05
CA ILE A 114 -6.14 12.70 -21.82
C ILE A 114 -7.47 13.10 -21.19
N GLU A 115 -7.54 14.30 -20.59
CA GLU A 115 -8.78 14.79 -19.96
C GLU A 115 -9.76 15.44 -20.95
N ARG A 116 -9.24 15.94 -22.07
CA ARG A 116 -10.01 16.63 -23.10
C ARG A 116 -9.58 16.12 -24.46
N ASP A 117 -10.56 15.95 -25.34
CA ASP A 117 -10.33 15.48 -26.70
C ASP A 117 -9.25 16.29 -27.41
N VAL A 118 -8.14 15.61 -27.73
CA VAL A 118 -7.11 16.14 -28.64
C VAL A 118 -7.55 15.86 -30.08
N LEU A 119 -8.03 14.64 -30.29
CA LEU A 119 -8.81 14.18 -31.44
C LEU A 119 -10.20 13.73 -30.93
N PRO A 120 -11.22 13.59 -31.79
CA PRO A 120 -12.53 13.14 -31.34
C PRO A 120 -12.47 11.80 -30.59
N ASN A 121 -13.17 11.68 -29.46
CA ASN A 121 -13.25 10.46 -28.64
C ASN A 121 -11.88 9.98 -28.10
N THR A 122 -11.01 10.91 -27.70
CA THR A 122 -9.73 10.60 -27.04
C THR A 122 -9.73 10.91 -25.54
N GLN A 123 -10.78 11.52 -25.02
CA GLN A 123 -10.98 11.72 -23.59
C GLN A 123 -10.96 10.37 -22.85
N GLY A 124 -10.28 10.34 -21.70
CA GLY A 124 -10.12 9.14 -20.87
C GLY A 124 -9.11 8.13 -21.40
N THR A 125 -8.47 8.40 -22.54
CA THR A 125 -7.45 7.53 -23.13
C THR A 125 -6.04 7.91 -22.72
N VAL A 126 -5.09 7.00 -22.94
CA VAL A 126 -3.66 7.31 -23.04
C VAL A 126 -3.22 7.18 -24.50
N GLN A 127 -2.38 8.09 -24.94
CA GLN A 127 -1.72 8.00 -26.23
C GLN A 127 -0.44 7.17 -26.09
N VAL A 128 -0.25 6.20 -26.99
CA VAL A 128 1.03 5.52 -27.21
C VAL A 128 1.63 6.02 -28.51
N VAL A 129 2.94 6.29 -28.50
CA VAL A 129 3.72 6.64 -29.69
C VAL A 129 4.81 5.59 -29.89
N VAL A 130 4.91 5.02 -31.08
CA VAL A 130 5.94 4.04 -31.45
C VAL A 130 6.72 4.58 -32.65
N PRO A 131 8.05 4.74 -32.57
CA PRO A 131 8.85 5.25 -33.68
C PRO A 131 9.06 4.17 -34.76
N VAL A 132 9.05 4.59 -36.02
CA VAL A 132 9.29 3.72 -37.19
C VAL A 132 10.48 4.24 -37.97
N TYR A 133 11.44 3.35 -38.25
CA TYR A 133 12.69 3.67 -38.93
C TYR A 133 12.80 2.96 -40.29
N ASP A 134 13.57 3.52 -41.23
CA ASP A 134 13.87 2.92 -42.54
C ASP A 134 14.84 1.72 -42.43
N GLN A 135 15.71 1.73 -41.43
CA GLN A 135 16.69 0.69 -41.19
C GLN A 135 16.23 -0.26 -40.08
N VAL A 136 16.66 -1.53 -40.19
CA VAL A 136 16.46 -2.52 -39.12
C VAL A 136 17.33 -2.13 -37.93
N GLN A 137 16.70 -1.68 -36.85
CA GLN A 137 17.27 -1.43 -35.52
C GLN A 137 18.47 -0.46 -35.47
N PRO A 138 18.25 0.85 -35.73
CA PRO A 138 19.26 1.87 -35.44
C PRO A 138 19.68 1.84 -33.96
N VAL A 139 20.98 1.73 -33.72
CA VAL A 139 21.56 1.49 -32.39
C VAL A 139 21.80 2.82 -31.68
N THR A 140 22.34 3.80 -32.39
CA THR A 140 22.69 5.09 -31.80
C THR A 140 21.56 6.12 -31.93
N ARG A 141 21.54 7.11 -31.04
CA ARG A 141 20.59 8.24 -31.10
C ARG A 141 20.68 8.98 -32.44
N MET A 142 21.88 9.13 -32.99
CA MET A 142 22.11 9.82 -34.26
C MET A 142 21.55 9.02 -35.43
N GLU A 143 21.81 7.71 -35.48
CA GLU A 143 21.23 6.81 -36.49
C GLU A 143 19.70 6.83 -36.44
N ARG A 144 19.10 6.76 -35.24
CA ARG A 144 17.64 6.84 -35.09
C ARG A 144 17.06 8.12 -35.67
N ARG A 145 17.72 9.25 -35.46
CA ARG A 145 17.30 10.54 -36.00
C ARG A 145 17.34 10.57 -37.52
N GLN A 146 18.41 10.03 -38.12
CA GLN A 146 18.60 9.99 -39.56
C GLN A 146 17.68 8.98 -40.25
N ALA A 147 17.35 7.88 -39.57
CA ALA A 147 16.53 6.80 -40.12
C ALA A 147 15.03 6.97 -39.84
N LEU A 148 14.58 8.03 -39.16
CA LEU A 148 13.18 8.19 -38.77
C LEU A 148 12.28 8.36 -40.00
N ARG A 149 11.23 7.53 -40.11
CA ARG A 149 10.15 7.71 -41.09
C ARG A 149 8.94 8.43 -40.52
N GLY A 150 8.70 8.24 -39.22
CA GLY A 150 7.49 8.70 -38.55
C GLY A 150 7.15 7.82 -37.37
N PHE A 151 5.87 7.83 -37.01
CA PHE A 151 5.36 7.19 -35.81
C PHE A 151 4.03 6.49 -36.07
N ILE A 152 3.85 5.36 -35.41
CA ILE A 152 2.52 4.82 -35.16
C ILE A 152 2.03 5.42 -33.85
N VAL A 153 0.83 6.01 -33.90
CA VAL A 153 0.15 6.52 -32.71
C VAL A 153 -1.06 5.67 -32.44
N GLY A 154 -1.40 5.45 -31.17
CA GLY A 154 -2.66 4.81 -30.82
C GLY A 154 -3.21 5.32 -29.51
N TYR A 155 -4.52 5.22 -29.35
CA TYR A 155 -5.24 5.72 -28.19
C TYR A 155 -5.93 4.56 -27.48
N TRP A 156 -5.56 4.31 -26.23
CA TRP A 156 -6.13 3.23 -25.42
C TRP A 156 -7.02 3.78 -24.33
N HIS A 157 -8.27 3.33 -24.28
CA HIS A 157 -9.15 3.64 -23.17
C HIS A 157 -8.74 2.79 -21.97
N ILE A 158 -8.20 3.43 -20.93
CA ILE A 158 -7.63 2.72 -19.78
C ILE A 158 -8.70 1.89 -19.06
N ASP A 159 -9.87 2.49 -18.81
CA ASP A 159 -10.91 1.79 -18.05
C ASP A 159 -11.39 0.51 -18.77
N GLU A 160 -11.51 0.54 -20.11
CA GLU A 160 -11.86 -0.63 -20.92
C GLU A 160 -10.72 -1.65 -21.02
N MET A 161 -9.47 -1.19 -20.98
CA MET A 161 -8.30 -2.06 -20.98
C MET A 161 -8.21 -2.85 -19.68
N ILE A 162 -8.56 -2.22 -18.56
CA ILE A 162 -8.27 -2.73 -17.21
C ILE A 162 -9.48 -3.42 -16.59
N ALA A 163 -10.70 -2.92 -16.79
CA ALA A 163 -11.91 -3.47 -16.19
C ALA A 163 -12.11 -5.00 -16.41
N PRO A 164 -11.82 -5.59 -17.59
CA PRO A 164 -11.99 -7.03 -17.81
C PRO A 164 -11.11 -7.91 -16.92
N TRP A 165 -10.01 -7.37 -16.41
CA TRP A 165 -9.07 -8.11 -15.53
C TRP A 165 -9.52 -8.14 -14.07
N PHE A 166 -10.49 -7.30 -13.69
CA PHE A 166 -10.99 -7.15 -12.33
C PHE A 166 -12.48 -7.45 -12.23
N PRO A 167 -12.88 -8.74 -12.32
CA PRO A 167 -14.28 -9.10 -12.15
C PRO A 167 -14.76 -8.67 -10.76
N LEU A 168 -15.83 -7.86 -10.73
CA LEU A 168 -16.37 -7.24 -9.51
C LEU A 168 -16.59 -8.24 -8.37
N SER A 169 -16.95 -9.49 -8.67
CA SER A 169 -17.15 -10.55 -7.66
C SER A 169 -15.90 -10.89 -6.85
N SER A 170 -14.71 -10.82 -7.45
CA SER A 170 -13.45 -11.16 -6.79
C SER A 170 -12.84 -9.98 -6.04
N PHE A 171 -13.21 -8.76 -6.42
CA PHE A 171 -12.62 -7.52 -5.90
C PHE A 171 -13.61 -6.61 -5.16
N ALA A 172 -14.86 -7.02 -4.96
CA ALA A 172 -15.87 -6.24 -4.22
C ALA A 172 -15.47 -5.89 -2.78
N GLN A 173 -14.53 -6.63 -2.19
CA GLN A 173 -14.01 -6.42 -0.85
C GLN A 173 -12.67 -5.68 -0.82
N MET A 174 -12.24 -5.11 -1.95
CA MET A 174 -11.00 -4.36 -2.07
C MET A 174 -11.24 -3.05 -2.82
N HIS A 175 -10.59 -1.99 -2.36
CA HIS A 175 -10.35 -0.80 -3.16
C HIS A 175 -9.10 -1.04 -4.00
N LEU A 176 -9.26 -1.04 -5.32
CA LEU A 176 -8.16 -1.12 -6.26
C LEU A 176 -7.98 0.22 -6.94
N ARG A 177 -6.74 0.64 -7.10
CA ARG A 177 -6.41 1.80 -7.90
C ARG A 177 -5.15 1.57 -8.70
N ILE A 178 -5.12 2.12 -9.90
CA ILE A 178 -3.92 2.23 -10.71
C ILE A 178 -3.71 3.70 -10.98
N ALA A 179 -2.49 4.16 -10.75
CA ALA A 179 -2.14 5.53 -11.01
C ALA A 179 -0.72 5.66 -11.53
N ASP A 180 -0.51 6.76 -12.23
CA ASP A 180 0.73 7.11 -12.89
C ASP A 180 1.51 8.12 -12.04
N LEU A 181 2.77 7.79 -11.75
CA LEU A 181 3.58 8.55 -10.80
C LEU A 181 4.14 9.85 -11.37
N GLN A 182 4.27 9.94 -12.70
CA GLN A 182 4.80 11.13 -13.37
C GLN A 182 3.70 12.09 -13.85
N ALA A 183 2.42 11.73 -13.65
CA ALA A 183 1.28 12.60 -13.96
C ALA A 183 1.05 13.65 -12.88
N ASN A 184 0.28 14.68 -13.25
CA ASN A 184 -0.24 15.64 -12.29
C ASN A 184 -1.37 15.01 -11.44
N GLU A 185 -1.72 15.64 -10.31
CA GLU A 185 -2.76 15.11 -9.41
C GLU A 185 -4.10 14.80 -10.10
N ALA A 186 -4.50 15.62 -11.07
CA ALA A 186 -5.77 15.46 -11.80
C ALA A 186 -5.75 14.26 -12.77
N THR A 187 -4.61 14.00 -13.44
CA THR A 187 -4.46 12.95 -14.47
C THR A 187 -3.84 11.67 -13.98
N SER A 188 -3.34 11.65 -12.74
CA SER A 188 -2.64 10.51 -12.16
C SER A 188 -3.49 9.27 -11.98
N GLN A 189 -4.78 9.43 -11.68
CA GLN A 189 -5.64 8.26 -11.53
C GLN A 189 -6.02 7.69 -12.89
N LEU A 190 -5.45 6.53 -13.19
CA LEU A 190 -5.68 5.80 -14.43
C LEU A 190 -6.90 4.88 -14.33
N PHE A 191 -7.09 4.21 -13.20
CA PHE A 191 -8.22 3.32 -12.95
C PHE A 191 -8.55 3.28 -11.46
N GLY A 192 -9.82 3.10 -11.10
CA GLY A 192 -10.24 2.95 -9.70
C GLY A 192 -11.50 2.11 -9.56
N LEU A 193 -11.47 1.17 -8.61
CA LEU A 193 -12.57 0.28 -8.26
C LEU A 193 -12.78 0.30 -6.74
N GLY A 194 -14.01 0.59 -6.30
CA GLY A 194 -14.37 0.79 -4.89
C GLY A 194 -14.81 2.22 -4.57
N ASP A 195 -15.23 2.46 -3.32
CA ASP A 195 -15.72 3.78 -2.89
C ASP A 195 -14.60 4.84 -2.96
N ARG A 196 -14.86 5.94 -3.68
CA ARG A 196 -13.87 6.98 -4.03
C ARG A 196 -13.47 7.86 -2.83
N THR A 197 -14.12 7.66 -1.69
CA THR A 197 -14.00 8.50 -0.49
C THR A 197 -12.82 8.12 0.42
N ALA A 198 -12.23 6.93 0.26
CA ALA A 198 -11.27 6.39 1.22
C ALA A 198 -9.78 6.68 0.92
N SER A 199 -9.45 7.27 -0.23
CA SER A 199 -8.05 7.53 -0.61
C SER A 199 -7.93 8.89 -1.26
N SER A 200 -7.55 9.91 -0.50
CA SER A 200 -7.15 11.20 -1.09
C SER A 200 -5.94 10.96 -2.00
N SER A 201 -5.94 11.57 -3.19
CA SER A 201 -4.84 11.50 -4.16
C SER A 201 -3.47 11.69 -3.50
N THR A 202 -3.37 12.63 -2.54
CA THR A 202 -2.17 12.92 -1.75
C THR A 202 -1.60 11.71 -1.01
N GLN A 203 -2.44 10.83 -0.43
CA GLN A 203 -1.96 9.64 0.30
C GLN A 203 -1.37 8.57 -0.65
N PHE A 204 -1.71 8.60 -1.94
CA PHE A 204 -1.09 7.73 -2.94
C PHE A 204 0.34 8.08 -3.25
N TYR A 205 0.59 9.38 -3.48
CA TYR A 205 1.88 9.84 -3.95
C TYR A 205 2.93 9.48 -2.92
N LEU A 206 2.59 9.65 -1.64
CA LEU A 206 3.45 9.29 -0.53
C LEU A 206 3.69 7.77 -0.43
N SER A 207 2.72 6.90 -0.78
CA SER A 207 2.91 5.44 -0.75
C SER A 207 3.71 4.91 -1.95
N ALA A 208 3.59 5.54 -3.11
CA ALA A 208 4.42 5.24 -4.27
C ALA A 208 5.88 5.69 -4.06
N LEU A 209 6.11 6.89 -3.52
CA LEU A 209 7.45 7.38 -3.19
C LEU A 209 8.15 6.51 -2.14
N ALA A 210 7.39 5.93 -1.20
CA ALA A 210 7.93 4.96 -0.24
C ALA A 210 8.47 3.67 -0.89
N LEU A 211 7.95 3.26 -2.06
CA LEU A 211 8.50 2.13 -2.83
C LEU A 211 9.84 2.46 -3.49
N GLU A 212 10.09 3.73 -3.80
CA GLU A 212 11.37 4.22 -4.35
C GLU A 212 12.45 4.42 -3.28
N GLY A 213 12.16 4.09 -2.01
CA GLY A 213 13.13 4.12 -0.91
C GLY A 213 13.24 5.47 -0.20
N GLU A 214 12.40 6.46 -0.54
CA GLU A 214 12.29 7.69 0.22
C GLU A 214 11.46 7.46 1.49
N PHE A 215 12.08 7.70 2.66
CA PHE A 215 11.48 7.44 3.96
C PHE A 215 10.42 8.51 4.28
N VAL A 216 9.19 8.30 3.82
CA VAL A 216 8.03 9.14 4.15
C VAL A 216 7.27 8.51 5.31
N LEU A 217 7.12 9.24 6.42
CA LEU A 217 6.29 8.85 7.55
C LEU A 217 4.80 8.88 7.16
N LEU A 218 4.30 7.79 6.60
CA LEU A 218 2.89 7.59 6.30
C LEU A 218 2.09 7.31 7.60
N PRO A 219 0.93 7.96 7.83
CA PRO A 219 -0.02 7.53 8.86
C PRO A 219 -0.56 6.14 8.47
N GLU A 220 -0.57 5.20 9.42
CA GLU A 220 -0.66 3.74 9.24
C GLU A 220 -1.49 3.23 8.03
N PRO A 221 -0.85 2.56 7.06
CA PRO A 221 -1.51 1.73 6.07
C PRO A 221 -1.23 0.25 6.38
N SER A 222 -1.81 -0.31 7.44
CA SER A 222 -1.36 -1.64 7.92
C SER A 222 -1.63 -2.79 6.93
N GLU A 223 -2.49 -2.60 5.93
CA GLU A 223 -2.85 -3.69 4.98
C GLU A 223 -2.92 -3.25 3.50
N ARG A 224 -2.28 -2.13 3.15
CA ARG A 224 -2.20 -1.71 1.74
C ARG A 224 -1.05 -2.43 1.04
N VAL A 225 -1.32 -2.94 -0.17
CA VAL A 225 -0.29 -3.56 -1.02
C VAL A 225 -0.15 -2.75 -2.29
N SER A 226 1.06 -2.26 -2.56
CA SER A 226 1.41 -1.54 -3.79
C SER A 226 2.42 -2.34 -4.62
N ARG A 227 2.28 -2.27 -5.95
CA ARG A 227 3.15 -2.92 -6.94
C ARG A 227 3.27 -2.08 -8.20
N THR A 228 4.48 -1.89 -8.70
CA THR A 228 4.72 -1.32 -10.03
C THR A 228 4.23 -2.31 -11.09
N VAL A 229 3.29 -1.88 -11.93
CA VAL A 229 2.70 -2.70 -13.01
C VAL A 229 3.23 -2.31 -14.39
N LEU A 230 3.78 -1.10 -14.53
CA LEU A 230 4.45 -0.63 -15.73
C LEU A 230 5.59 0.30 -15.32
N ALA A 231 6.77 0.14 -15.91
CA ALA A 231 7.92 1.05 -15.73
C ALA A 231 8.62 1.29 -17.09
N LYS A 232 7.83 1.46 -18.15
CA LYS A 232 8.29 1.60 -19.54
C LYS A 232 7.49 2.68 -20.25
N GLY A 233 8.09 3.22 -21.31
CA GLY A 233 7.50 4.28 -22.12
C GLY A 233 7.47 5.65 -21.44
N GLY A 234 8.52 5.93 -20.65
CA GLY A 234 8.69 7.20 -19.95
C GLY A 234 7.74 7.38 -18.76
N ARG A 235 7.04 6.30 -18.35
CA ARG A 235 6.01 6.32 -17.33
C ARG A 235 6.09 5.10 -16.41
N GLU A 236 5.70 5.32 -15.17
CA GLU A 236 5.62 4.33 -14.11
C GLU A 236 4.21 4.31 -13.54
N TRP A 237 3.55 3.17 -13.71
CA TRP A 237 2.22 2.94 -13.19
C TRP A 237 2.32 2.02 -11.99
N VAL A 238 1.71 2.44 -10.90
CA VAL A 238 1.60 1.67 -9.67
C VAL A 238 0.16 1.28 -9.45
N MET A 239 -0.01 0.00 -9.14
CA MET A 239 -1.27 -0.56 -8.67
C MET A 239 -1.23 -0.65 -7.15
N GLU A 240 -2.31 -0.21 -6.52
CA GLU A 240 -2.53 -0.28 -5.08
C GLU A 240 -3.84 -1.01 -4.80
N ALA A 241 -3.79 -1.95 -3.87
CA ALA A 241 -4.95 -2.66 -3.35
C ALA A 241 -5.07 -2.41 -1.84
N THR A 242 -6.25 -1.99 -1.40
CA THR A 242 -6.58 -1.79 0.02
C THR A 242 -7.82 -2.62 0.37
N PRO A 243 -7.75 -3.53 1.36
CA PRO A 243 -8.93 -4.26 1.83
C PRO A 243 -10.01 -3.31 2.39
N THR A 244 -11.28 -3.61 2.14
CA THR A 244 -12.41 -2.84 2.72
C THR A 244 -12.69 -3.29 4.16
N ALA A 245 -13.45 -2.51 4.93
CA ALA A 245 -13.93 -2.97 6.25
C ALA A 245 -14.72 -4.29 6.16
N HIS A 246 -15.51 -4.45 5.08
CA HIS A 246 -16.29 -5.66 4.83
C HIS A 246 -15.43 -6.91 4.63
N TYR A 247 -14.21 -6.76 4.06
CA TYR A 247 -13.23 -7.85 3.96
C TYR A 247 -12.89 -8.44 5.34
N PHE A 248 -12.68 -7.56 6.32
CA PHE A 248 -12.36 -7.99 7.68
C PHE A 248 -13.55 -8.58 8.40
N GLU A 249 -14.75 -8.04 8.20
CA GLU A 249 -15.97 -8.57 8.84
C GLU A 249 -16.26 -10.01 8.40
N GLN A 250 -16.09 -10.33 7.12
CA GLN A 250 -16.29 -11.70 6.64
C GLN A 250 -15.17 -12.66 7.04
N ARG A 251 -13.92 -12.18 7.15
CA ARG A 251 -12.75 -13.02 7.44
C ARG A 251 -12.35 -13.06 8.91
N ARG A 252 -12.96 -12.25 9.77
CA ARG A 252 -12.81 -12.32 11.22
C ARG A 252 -13.30 -13.67 11.72
N THR A 253 -12.36 -14.56 11.99
CA THR A 253 -12.65 -15.88 12.54
C THR A 253 -13.01 -15.73 14.02
N ALA A 254 -14.02 -16.47 14.50
CA ALA A 254 -14.42 -16.49 15.92
C ALA A 254 -13.30 -16.99 16.87
N TYR A 255 -12.15 -17.39 16.33
CA TYR A 255 -10.95 -17.81 17.04
C TYR A 255 -10.52 -16.84 18.13
N SER A 256 -10.57 -15.52 17.87
CA SER A 256 -10.23 -14.51 18.88
C SER A 256 -11.16 -14.59 20.10
N PHE A 257 -12.45 -14.89 19.91
CA PHE A 257 -13.39 -15.07 21.01
C PHE A 257 -13.18 -16.39 21.75
N TYR A 258 -12.82 -17.47 21.04
CA TYR A 258 -12.50 -18.75 21.68
C TYR A 258 -11.22 -18.68 22.52
N VAL A 259 -10.17 -18.03 22.02
CA VAL A 259 -8.92 -17.80 22.77
C VAL A 259 -9.20 -16.94 23.99
N PHE A 260 -9.93 -15.84 23.83
CA PHE A 260 -10.34 -14.99 24.95
C PHE A 260 -11.15 -15.78 25.99
N GLY A 261 -12.12 -16.58 25.54
CA GLY A 261 -12.94 -17.42 26.41
C GLY A 261 -12.12 -18.49 27.15
N ALA A 262 -11.15 -19.11 26.49
CA ALA A 262 -10.26 -20.10 27.10
C ALA A 262 -9.35 -19.47 28.17
N ILE A 263 -8.80 -18.28 27.90
CA ILE A 263 -7.98 -17.53 28.87
C ILE A 263 -8.84 -17.12 30.07
N LEU A 264 -10.04 -16.60 29.82
CA LEU A 264 -10.97 -16.19 30.87
C LEU A 264 -11.38 -17.40 31.74
N PHE A 265 -11.71 -18.53 31.12
CA PHE A 265 -12.05 -19.76 31.84
C PHE A 265 -10.88 -20.27 32.69
N GLY A 266 -9.66 -20.25 32.15
CA GLY A 266 -8.44 -20.60 32.88
C GLY A 266 -8.21 -19.67 34.08
N PHE A 267 -8.39 -18.36 33.89
CA PHE A 267 -8.25 -17.38 34.96
C PHE A 267 -9.28 -17.55 36.08
N VAL A 268 -10.55 -17.78 35.73
CA VAL A 268 -11.62 -18.08 36.70
C VAL A 268 -11.33 -19.39 37.43
N GLY A 269 -10.86 -20.41 36.73
CA GLY A 269 -10.48 -21.69 37.33
C GLY A 269 -9.32 -21.57 38.32
N LEU A 270 -8.25 -20.86 37.95
CA LEU A 270 -7.11 -20.58 38.84
C LEU A 270 -7.53 -19.77 40.07
N SER A 271 -8.36 -18.75 39.87
CA SER A 271 -8.90 -17.94 40.96
C SER A 271 -9.75 -18.77 41.92
N GLY A 272 -10.63 -19.63 41.40
CA GLY A 272 -11.44 -20.54 42.20
C GLY A 272 -10.62 -21.61 42.92
N TYR A 273 -9.56 -22.12 42.29
CA TYR A 273 -8.62 -23.04 42.93
C TYR A 273 -7.86 -22.36 44.07
N GLY A 274 -7.32 -21.16 43.83
CA GLY A 274 -6.66 -20.35 44.84
C GLY A 274 -7.59 -20.02 46.01
N TRP A 275 -8.85 -19.68 45.73
CA TRP A 275 -9.88 -19.49 46.76
C TRP A 275 -10.09 -20.75 47.61
N ARG A 276 -10.20 -21.94 47.00
CA ARG A 276 -10.32 -23.20 47.76
C ARG A 276 -9.10 -23.50 48.61
N VAL A 277 -7.90 -23.27 48.09
CA VAL A 277 -6.64 -23.45 48.84
C VAL A 277 -6.59 -22.48 50.02
N MET A 278 -6.96 -21.21 49.80
CA MET A 278 -7.03 -20.21 50.86
C MET A 278 -8.02 -20.62 51.95
N GLN A 279 -9.23 -21.06 51.59
CA GLN A 279 -10.24 -21.54 52.55
C GLN A 279 -9.72 -22.72 53.39
N ARG A 280 -9.02 -23.67 52.76
CA ARG A 280 -8.38 -24.78 53.49
C ARG A 280 -7.29 -24.29 54.45
N HIS A 281 -6.46 -23.35 54.01
CA HIS A 281 -5.42 -22.78 54.86
C HIS A 281 -6.01 -22.06 56.07
N VAL A 282 -7.08 -21.26 55.89
CA VAL A 282 -7.75 -20.56 56.99
C VAL A 282 -8.26 -21.56 58.04
N LEU A 283 -8.87 -22.66 57.62
CA LEU A 283 -9.33 -23.72 58.53
C LEU A 283 -8.17 -24.38 59.29
N GLN A 284 -7.07 -24.70 58.61
CA GLN A 284 -5.87 -25.27 59.24
C GLN A 284 -5.24 -24.29 60.25
N TRP A 285 -5.20 -23.00 59.94
CA TRP A 285 -4.67 -21.97 60.83
C TRP A 285 -5.47 -21.87 62.13
N ASN A 286 -6.79 -22.02 62.08
CA ASN A 286 -7.63 -22.05 63.27
C ASN A 286 -7.32 -23.28 64.14
N GLN A 287 -7.18 -24.47 63.53
CA GLN A 287 -6.81 -25.70 64.25
C GLN A 287 -5.42 -25.64 64.88
N LEU A 288 -4.43 -25.05 64.19
CA LEU A 288 -3.10 -24.83 64.76
C LEU A 288 -3.14 -23.87 65.95
N GLY A 289 -4.01 -22.85 65.91
CA GLY A 289 -4.25 -21.95 67.03
C GLY A 289 -4.77 -22.69 68.27
N GLU A 290 -5.80 -23.52 68.11
CA GLU A 290 -6.39 -24.34 69.18
C GLU A 290 -5.38 -25.34 69.76
N ASN A 291 -4.67 -26.08 68.90
CA ASN A 291 -3.65 -27.04 69.32
C ASN A 291 -2.49 -26.36 70.07
N ASN A 292 -2.05 -25.18 69.61
CA ASN A 292 -1.01 -24.42 70.30
C ASN A 292 -1.46 -23.95 71.68
N GLN A 293 -2.74 -23.54 71.83
CA GLN A 293 -3.30 -23.21 73.14
C GLN A 293 -3.33 -24.44 74.06
N GLN A 294 -3.80 -25.58 73.57
CA GLN A 294 -3.86 -26.82 74.35
C GLN A 294 -2.45 -27.30 74.76
N LEU A 295 -1.48 -27.24 73.84
CA LEU A 295 -0.08 -27.55 74.14
C LEU A 295 0.50 -26.58 75.17
N ALA A 296 0.14 -25.30 75.13
CA ALA A 296 0.56 -24.34 76.13
C ALA A 296 -0.02 -24.65 77.51
N GLU A 297 -1.29 -25.09 77.59
CA GLU A 297 -1.92 -25.53 78.83
C GLU A 297 -1.32 -26.82 79.38
N GLN A 298 -1.08 -27.81 78.53
CA GLN A 298 -0.41 -29.06 78.90
C GLN A 298 1.04 -28.81 79.35
N ASN A 299 1.78 -27.93 78.69
CA ASN A 299 3.11 -27.54 79.16
C ASN A 299 3.06 -26.85 80.51
N LYS A 300 2.07 -25.97 80.75
CA LYS A 300 1.88 -25.34 82.07
C LYS A 300 1.58 -26.37 83.16
N SER A 301 0.78 -27.40 82.87
CA SER A 301 0.47 -28.46 83.85
C SER A 301 1.67 -29.36 84.12
N LEU A 302 2.44 -29.73 83.09
CA LEU A 302 3.69 -30.48 83.24
C LEU A 302 4.75 -29.72 84.04
N VAL A 303 4.90 -28.41 83.80
CA VAL A 303 5.77 -27.55 84.62
C VAL A 303 5.29 -27.49 86.07
N ARG A 304 3.98 -27.46 86.31
CA ARG A 304 3.42 -27.51 87.67
C ARG A 304 3.73 -28.85 88.35
N LEU A 305 3.54 -29.96 87.65
CA LEU A 305 3.84 -31.31 88.14
C LEU A 305 5.34 -31.56 88.36
N THR A 306 6.23 -30.95 87.58
CA THR A 306 7.67 -31.04 87.85
C THR A 306 8.13 -30.13 88.99
N ARG A 307 7.39 -29.06 89.29
CA ARG A 307 7.67 -28.17 90.43
C ARG A 307 7.15 -28.69 91.76
N MET A 308 6.24 -29.65 91.79
CA MET A 308 5.67 -30.22 93.02
C MET A 308 5.95 -31.71 93.05
N ASP A 309 6.47 -32.23 94.16
CA ASP A 309 6.62 -33.67 94.36
C ASP A 309 5.23 -34.28 94.56
N THR A 310 4.79 -35.11 93.61
CA THR A 310 3.41 -35.60 93.53
C THR A 310 3.01 -36.50 94.70
N LEU A 311 3.99 -37.08 95.40
CA LEU A 311 3.77 -37.93 96.57
C LEU A 311 3.68 -37.16 97.90
N LEU A 312 4.22 -35.94 97.95
CA LEU A 312 4.36 -35.17 99.19
C LEU A 312 3.61 -33.82 99.17
N GLY A 313 3.17 -33.34 98.01
CA GLY A 313 2.51 -32.03 97.87
C GLY A 313 3.42 -30.83 98.13
N VAL A 314 4.72 -31.06 98.33
CA VAL A 314 5.75 -30.05 98.60
C VAL A 314 6.53 -29.75 97.32
N ALA A 315 7.13 -28.56 97.20
CA ALA A 315 7.94 -28.19 96.04
C ALA A 315 9.10 -29.18 95.78
N ASN A 316 9.30 -29.58 94.52
CA ASN A 316 10.33 -30.52 94.10
C ASN A 316 11.73 -29.99 94.46
N ARG A 317 12.59 -30.86 95.01
CA ARG A 317 13.97 -30.55 95.41
C ARG A 317 14.77 -29.79 94.34
N ARG A 318 14.62 -30.14 93.06
CA ARG A 318 15.31 -29.44 91.95
C ARG A 318 14.84 -27.99 91.77
N PHE A 319 13.56 -27.72 92.03
CA PHE A 319 13.01 -26.36 91.98
C PHE A 319 13.47 -25.52 93.18
N LEU A 320 13.41 -26.08 94.39
CA LEU A 320 13.92 -25.43 95.61
C LEU A 320 15.39 -25.05 95.47
N MET A 321 16.25 -25.99 95.06
CA MET A 321 17.68 -25.74 94.85
C MET A 321 17.93 -24.56 93.90
N ARG A 322 17.23 -24.51 92.74
CA ARG A 322 17.34 -23.37 91.82
C ARG A 322 16.88 -22.05 92.45
N HIS A 323 15.76 -22.05 93.17
CA HIS A 323 15.23 -20.83 93.81
C HIS A 323 16.21 -20.27 94.85
N TYR A 324 16.80 -21.13 95.69
CA TYR A 324 17.82 -20.72 96.67
C TYR A 324 19.08 -20.18 96.00
N THR A 325 19.61 -20.85 94.96
CA THR A 325 20.79 -20.33 94.23
C THR A 325 20.55 -18.97 93.58
N LYS A 326 19.33 -18.70 93.09
CA LYS A 326 18.98 -17.42 92.48
C LYS A 326 18.88 -16.28 93.50
N ASN A 327 18.27 -16.54 94.66
CA ASN A 327 18.20 -15.56 95.74
C ASN A 327 19.57 -15.27 96.35
N LEU A 328 20.43 -16.29 96.46
CA LEU A 328 21.83 -16.12 96.85
C LEU A 328 22.57 -15.21 95.85
N ALA A 329 22.41 -15.43 94.54
CA ALA A 329 23.01 -14.57 93.51
C ALA A 329 22.52 -13.11 93.57
N VAL A 330 21.23 -12.88 93.82
CA VAL A 330 20.64 -11.54 93.96
C VAL A 330 21.13 -10.84 95.25
N LEU A 331 21.28 -11.57 96.35
CA LEU A 331 21.81 -11.04 97.60
C LEU A 331 23.30 -10.65 97.48
N THR A 332 24.10 -11.37 96.71
CA THR A 332 25.49 -10.98 96.39
C THR A 332 25.58 -9.70 95.54
N VAL A 333 24.64 -9.47 94.60
CA VAL A 333 24.61 -8.24 93.80
C VAL A 333 24.11 -7.04 94.60
N ARG A 334 23.20 -7.26 95.56
CA ARG A 334 22.64 -6.19 96.39
C ARG A 334 23.57 -5.75 97.51
N THR A 335 24.48 -6.62 97.96
CA THR A 335 25.52 -6.29 98.96
C THR A 335 26.72 -5.55 98.34
N SER A 336 26.98 -5.69 97.04
CA SER A 336 28.02 -4.91 96.36
C SER A 336 27.63 -3.45 96.02
N GLN A 337 26.36 -3.06 96.18
CA GLN A 337 25.89 -1.69 95.90
C GLN A 337 25.88 -0.75 97.12
N TRP A 338 26.16 -1.23 98.34
CA TRP A 338 26.21 -0.41 99.56
C TRP A 338 27.64 0.06 99.93
N HIS A 339 28.59 0.05 98.99
CA HIS A 339 29.98 0.44 99.24
C HIS A 339 30.58 1.47 98.25
N CYS A 340 29.73 2.24 97.55
CA CYS A 340 30.20 3.37 96.74
C CYS A 340 29.17 4.51 96.71
N TYR A 341 29.20 5.36 97.74
CA TYR A 341 29.25 6.84 97.74
C TYR A 341 28.69 7.43 99.03
#